data_AF-X1NKE8-F1
#
_entry.id   AF-X1NKE8-F1
#
_cell.length_a   1.000
_cell.length_b   1.000
_cell.length_c   1.000
_cell.angle_alpha   90.00
_cell.angle_beta   90.00
_cell.angle_gamma   90.00
#
_symmetry.space_group_name_H-M   'P 1'
#
loop_
_entity.id
_entity.type
_entity.pdbx_description
1 polymer ?
#
loop_
_entity_poly.entity_id
_entity_poly.type
_entity_poly.pdbx_seq_one_letter_code
_entity_poly.pdbx_strand_id
1 'polypeptide(L)'
;MTEVLTIADEAVGRLRRLGKMPEWELKVLEPEIRSDWGKKNGNRCLLINKKYCLYEEREGDDLYIAETAALQLARPEEEEKLTSKEYLNEVDLLMRAFCEVYSSA
;
A
#
# COMPACT_ATOMS: atom_id res chain seq x y z
N MET A 1 -25.40 28.62 -12.48
CA MET A 1 -23.97 28.35 -12.78
C MET A 1 -23.54 27.21 -11.90
N THR A 2 -23.08 26.14 -12.54
CA THR A 2 -22.83 24.82 -11.95
C THR A 2 -21.55 24.86 -11.11
N GLU A 3 -21.63 24.57 -9.82
CA GLU A 3 -20.45 24.31 -8.99
C GLU A 3 -19.89 22.93 -9.37
N VAL A 4 -18.86 22.94 -10.21
CA VAL A 4 -17.99 21.79 -10.46
C VAL A 4 -16.66 22.11 -9.77
N LEU A 5 -16.59 21.84 -8.48
CA LEU A 5 -15.34 21.82 -7.72
C LEU A 5 -15.08 20.40 -7.24
N THR A 6 -14.61 19.62 -8.21
CA THR A 6 -13.51 18.64 -8.10
C THR A 6 -13.38 17.83 -6.81
N ILE A 7 -14.01 16.66 -6.85
CA ILE A 7 -13.89 15.47 -5.98
C ILE A 7 -12.46 14.86 -5.96
N ALA A 8 -11.50 15.45 -6.70
CA ALA A 8 -10.14 14.92 -6.86
C ALA A 8 -9.23 15.12 -5.63
N ASP A 9 -9.60 15.98 -4.68
CA ASP A 9 -8.76 16.31 -3.51
C ASP A 9 -8.91 15.34 -2.32
N GLU A 10 -9.92 14.46 -2.32
CA GLU A 10 -10.16 13.55 -1.19
C GLU A 10 -9.23 12.31 -1.20
N ALA A 11 -8.68 11.98 -2.37
CA ALA A 11 -7.77 10.85 -2.63
C ALA A 11 -6.35 11.08 -2.09
N VAL A 12 -5.76 12.23 -2.44
CA VAL A 12 -4.38 12.64 -2.04
C VAL A 12 -4.25 12.80 -0.51
N GLY A 13 -5.37 13.06 0.18
CA GLY A 13 -5.38 13.26 1.62
C GLY A 13 -5.00 12.03 2.44
N ARG A 14 -5.15 10.80 1.94
CA ARG A 14 -5.01 9.58 2.76
C ARG A 14 -3.55 9.20 3.01
N LEU A 15 -2.69 9.29 1.99
CA LEU A 15 -1.24 9.11 2.10
C LEU A 15 -0.58 10.22 2.92
N ARG A 16 -1.05 11.46 2.75
CA ARG A 16 -0.53 12.65 3.42
C ARG A 16 -0.89 12.72 4.92
N ARG A 17 -2.01 12.12 5.34
CA ARG A 17 -2.50 12.14 6.74
C ARG A 17 -1.75 11.19 7.69
N LEU A 18 -1.09 10.14 7.20
CA LEU A 18 -0.43 9.18 8.09
C LEU A 18 0.97 9.62 8.52
N GLY A 19 1.75 10.28 7.65
CA GLY A 19 3.11 10.75 7.95
C GLY A 19 4.05 9.69 8.56
N LYS A 20 3.63 8.42 8.57
CA LYS A 20 4.19 7.27 9.26
C LYS A 20 3.69 6.02 8.54
N MET A 21 4.61 5.08 8.32
CA MET A 21 4.25 3.76 7.81
C MET A 21 3.40 3.03 8.87
N PRO A 22 2.24 2.45 8.49
CA PRO A 22 1.47 1.65 9.43
C PRO A 22 2.27 0.39 9.83
N GLU A 23 2.00 -0.13 11.03
CA GLU A 23 2.53 -1.43 11.41
C GLU A 23 2.11 -2.49 10.40
N TRP A 24 2.99 -3.48 10.19
CA TRP A 24 2.70 -4.62 9.33
C TRP A 24 3.03 -5.94 10.04
N GLU A 25 2.40 -7.02 9.59
CA GLU A 25 2.71 -8.38 10.03
C GLU A 25 2.61 -9.40 8.90
N LEU A 26 3.46 -10.43 8.97
CA LEU A 26 3.36 -11.61 8.11
C LEU A 26 2.26 -12.52 8.62
N LYS A 27 1.31 -12.87 7.75
CA LYS A 27 0.17 -13.72 8.09
C LYS A 27 -0.11 -14.74 6.99
N VAL A 28 -0.74 -15.86 7.35
CA VAL A 28 -1.31 -16.76 6.34
C VAL A 28 -2.69 -16.23 5.98
N LEU A 29 -2.87 -15.83 4.73
CA LEU A 29 -4.17 -15.50 4.14
C LEU A 29 -4.53 -16.54 3.07
N GLU A 30 -5.68 -16.37 2.41
CA GLU A 30 -6.01 -17.15 1.22
C GLU A 30 -4.94 -16.97 0.12
N PRO A 31 -4.54 -18.01 -0.62
CA PRO A 31 -3.40 -17.95 -1.54
C PRO A 31 -3.50 -16.86 -2.62
N GLU A 32 -4.71 -16.45 -2.99
CA GLU A 32 -4.98 -15.43 -4.00
C GLU A 32 -4.85 -14.00 -3.45
N ILE A 33 -4.89 -13.85 -2.13
CA ILE A 33 -4.79 -12.56 -1.45
C ILE A 33 -3.32 -12.26 -1.18
N ARG A 34 -2.75 -11.30 -1.90
CA ARG A 34 -1.37 -10.86 -1.68
C ARG A 34 -1.18 -10.11 -0.35
N SER A 35 -2.13 -9.22 -0.04
CA SER A 35 -2.12 -8.38 1.16
C SER A 35 -3.53 -7.91 1.50
N ASP A 36 -3.75 -7.54 2.75
CA ASP A 36 -5.01 -6.96 3.20
C ASP A 36 -4.83 -6.05 4.42
N TRP A 37 -5.90 -5.37 4.83
CA TRP A 37 -6.00 -4.63 6.07
C TRP A 37 -6.51 -5.49 7.21
N GLY A 38 -5.81 -5.44 8.34
CA GLY A 38 -6.18 -6.15 9.56
C GLY A 38 -6.16 -5.27 10.79
N LYS A 39 -6.26 -5.92 11.95
CA LYS A 39 -6.09 -5.30 13.26
C LYS A 39 -5.05 -6.05 14.08
N LYS A 40 -4.13 -5.31 14.69
CA LYS A 40 -3.14 -5.79 15.65
C LYS A 40 -3.16 -4.87 16.86
N ASN A 41 -3.36 -5.43 18.06
CA ASN A 41 -3.51 -4.66 19.30
C ASN A 41 -4.56 -3.53 19.21
N GLY A 42 -5.63 -3.74 18.45
CA GLY A 42 -6.67 -2.73 18.21
C GLY A 42 -6.35 -1.67 17.14
N ASN A 43 -5.10 -1.61 16.66
CA ASN A 43 -4.67 -0.69 15.62
C ASN A 43 -4.78 -1.31 14.22
N ARG A 44 -5.08 -0.48 13.22
CA ARG A 44 -5.05 -0.90 11.81
C ARG A 44 -3.61 -1.28 11.45
N CYS A 45 -3.44 -2.46 10.87
CA CYS A 45 -2.14 -2.96 10.44
C CYS A 45 -2.25 -3.57 9.05
N LEU A 46 -1.14 -3.54 8.31
CA LEU A 46 -1.01 -4.19 7.02
C LEU A 46 -0.71 -5.68 7.23
N LEU A 47 -1.50 -6.54 6.59
CA LEU A 47 -1.27 -7.98 6.56
C LEU A 47 -0.60 -8.34 5.24
N ILE A 48 0.58 -8.96 5.31
CA ILE A 48 1.32 -9.44 4.14
C ILE A 48 1.24 -10.97 4.12
N ASN A 49 0.76 -11.54 3.01
CA ASN A 49 0.52 -12.97 2.93
C ASN A 49 1.81 -13.76 2.66
N LYS A 50 2.19 -14.61 3.62
CA LYS A 50 3.34 -15.51 3.46
C LYS A 50 3.06 -16.79 2.64
N LYS A 51 1.82 -16.98 2.18
CA LYS A 51 1.40 -18.07 1.28
C LYS A 51 1.12 -17.61 -0.16
N TYR A 52 1.30 -16.33 -0.45
CA TYR A 52 1.17 -15.85 -1.82
C TYR A 52 2.34 -16.40 -2.65
N CYS A 53 2.09 -16.83 -3.89
CA CYS A 53 3.11 -17.50 -4.72
C CYS A 53 4.43 -16.71 -4.81
N LEU A 54 4.35 -15.39 -5.01
CA LEU A 54 5.52 -14.54 -5.13
C LEU A 54 6.27 -14.38 -3.79
N TYR A 55 5.61 -14.54 -2.64
CA TYR A 55 6.30 -14.57 -1.35
C TYR A 55 7.22 -15.80 -1.29
N GLU A 56 6.71 -16.97 -1.71
CA GLU A 56 7.46 -18.23 -1.69
C GLU A 56 8.64 -18.17 -2.67
N GLU A 57 8.44 -17.62 -3.87
CA GLU A 57 9.49 -17.47 -4.88
C GLU A 57 10.62 -16.51 -4.45
N ARG A 58 10.28 -15.46 -3.70
CA ARG A 58 11.24 -14.44 -3.25
C ARG A 58 11.69 -14.63 -1.80
N GLU A 59 11.28 -15.74 -1.18
CA GLU A 59 11.54 -16.05 0.23
C GLU A 59 11.17 -14.92 1.21
N GLY A 60 10.23 -14.06 0.83
CA GLY A 60 9.85 -12.88 1.60
C GLY A 60 10.94 -11.81 1.72
N ASP A 61 11.77 -11.62 0.68
CA ASP A 61 12.80 -10.57 0.66
C ASP A 61 12.25 -9.17 0.96
N ASP A 62 13.11 -8.26 1.44
CA ASP A 62 12.70 -6.90 1.84
C ASP A 62 12.05 -6.12 0.69
N LEU A 63 12.47 -6.37 -0.55
CA LEU A 63 11.89 -5.74 -1.73
C LEU A 63 10.45 -6.20 -1.99
N TYR A 64 10.18 -7.49 -1.81
CA TYR A 64 8.84 -8.06 -1.90
C TYR A 64 7.93 -7.46 -0.82
N ILE A 65 8.42 -7.34 0.42
CA ILE A 65 7.68 -6.75 1.52
C ILE A 65 7.35 -5.29 1.23
N ALA A 66 8.34 -4.51 0.78
CA ALA A 66 8.18 -3.10 0.43
C ALA A 66 7.19 -2.91 -0.73
N GLU A 67 7.36 -3.66 -1.82
CA GLU A 67 6.47 -3.60 -2.99
C GLU A 67 5.03 -3.96 -2.59
N THR A 68 4.85 -5.03 -1.82
CA THR A 68 3.52 -5.46 -1.37
C THR A 68 2.86 -4.41 -0.49
N ALA A 69 3.63 -3.77 0.40
CA ALA A 69 3.12 -2.67 1.21
C ALA A 69 2.74 -1.46 0.37
N ALA A 70 3.58 -1.06 -0.59
CA ALA A 70 3.31 0.07 -1.48
C ALA A 70 2.02 -0.14 -2.29
N LEU A 71 1.85 -1.33 -2.86
CA LEU A 71 0.63 -1.70 -3.61
C LEU A 71 -0.63 -1.62 -2.74
N GLN A 72 -0.58 -2.14 -1.50
CA GLN A 72 -1.74 -2.10 -0.61
C GLN A 72 -2.06 -0.69 -0.11
N LEU A 73 -1.03 0.13 0.12
CA LEU A 73 -1.17 1.52 0.58
C LEU A 73 -1.71 2.43 -0.52
N ALA A 74 -1.30 2.21 -1.77
CA ALA A 74 -1.78 2.96 -2.94
C ALA A 74 -3.14 2.46 -3.45
N ARG A 75 -3.64 1.30 -2.97
CA ARG A 75 -4.89 0.73 -3.45
C ARG A 75 -6.04 1.70 -3.18
N PRO A 76 -6.80 2.13 -4.21
CA PRO A 76 -7.93 3.01 -4.02
C PRO A 76 -9.01 2.33 -3.17
N GLU A 77 -9.68 3.12 -2.33
CA GLU A 77 -10.88 2.65 -1.63
C GLU A 77 -12.10 2.60 -2.57
N GLU A 78 -13.21 1.96 -2.16
CA GLU A 78 -14.36 1.68 -3.04
C GLU A 78 -14.96 2.93 -3.72
N GLU A 79 -14.89 4.08 -3.05
CA GLU A 79 -15.41 5.36 -3.55
C GLU A 79 -14.35 6.18 -4.31
N GLU A 80 -13.08 5.77 -4.23
CA GLU A 80 -11.95 6.47 -4.82
C GLU A 80 -11.71 5.99 -6.25
N LYS A 81 -11.71 6.93 -7.20
CA LYS A 81 -11.45 6.64 -8.62
C LYS A 81 -10.08 7.14 -9.00
N LEU A 82 -9.10 6.24 -8.99
CA LEU A 82 -7.79 6.48 -9.60
C LEU A 82 -7.76 5.86 -10.99
N THR A 83 -7.25 6.60 -11.97
CA THR A 83 -6.83 6.01 -13.23
C THR A 83 -5.63 5.10 -13.00
N SER A 84 -5.38 4.15 -13.91
CA SER A 84 -4.19 3.29 -13.83
C SER A 84 -2.89 4.10 -13.75
N LYS A 85 -2.84 5.26 -14.42
CA LYS A 85 -1.67 6.15 -14.39
C LYS A 85 -1.47 6.78 -13.01
N GLU A 86 -2.53 7.27 -12.39
CA GLU A 86 -2.47 7.86 -11.05
C GLU A 86 -2.08 6.82 -10.01
N TYR A 87 -2.70 5.64 -10.05
CA TYR A 87 -2.32 4.53 -9.17
C TYR A 87 -0.84 4.14 -9.30
N LEU A 88 -0.34 4.00 -10.53
CA LEU A 88 1.07 3.67 -10.77
C LEU A 88 2.01 4.77 -10.28
N ASN A 89 1.63 6.05 -10.40
CA ASN A 89 2.40 7.16 -9.86
C ASN A 89 2.47 7.11 -8.33
N GLU A 90 1.36 6.78 -7.65
CA GLU A 90 1.35 6.65 -6.18
C GLU A 90 2.25 5.50 -5.70
N VAL A 91 2.22 4.36 -6.41
CA VAL A 91 3.12 3.24 -6.13
C VAL A 91 4.59 3.64 -6.35
N ASP A 92 4.91 4.35 -7.45
CA ASP A 92 6.27 4.84 -7.73
C ASP A 92 6.77 5.79 -6.63
N LEU A 93 5.92 6.71 -6.16
CA LEU A 93 6.27 7.63 -5.07
C LEU A 93 6.59 6.88 -3.76
N LEU A 94 5.77 5.89 -3.40
CA LEU A 94 5.99 5.06 -2.20
C LEU A 94 7.28 4.23 -2.31
N MET A 95 7.52 3.62 -3.48
CA MET A 95 8.71 2.81 -3.71
C MET A 95 9.99 3.66 -3.74
N ARG A 96 9.95 4.88 -4.27
CA ARG A 96 11.09 5.81 -4.21
C ARG A 96 11.44 6.16 -2.77
N ALA A 97 10.44 6.47 -1.94
CA ALA A 97 10.66 6.75 -0.53
C ALA A 97 11.31 5.56 0.20
N PHE A 98 10.87 4.33 -0.11
CA PHE A 98 11.53 3.13 0.40
C PHE A 98 12.99 3.04 -0.06
N CYS A 99 13.25 3.17 -1.37
CA CYS A 99 14.59 3.11 -1.93
C CYS A 99 15.52 4.16 -1.35
N GLU A 100 15.06 5.39 -1.13
CA GLU A 100 15.85 6.47 -0.52
C GLU A 100 16.32 6.10 0.88
N VAL A 101 15.45 5.51 1.70
CA VAL A 101 15.79 5.06 3.06
C VAL A 101 16.70 3.84 3.02
N TYR A 102 16.34 2.84 2.21
CA TYR A 102 17.08 1.57 2.11
C TYR A 102 18.50 1.76 1.55
N SER A 103 18.68 2.64 0.56
CA SER A 103 20.01 2.94 -0.01
C SER A 103 20.90 3.77 0.92
N SER A 104 20.32 4.34 1.99
CA SER A 104 21.02 5.17 2.97
C SER A 104 21.39 4.39 4.25
N ALA A 105 21.00 3.11 4.34
CA ALA A 105 21.26 2.20 5.46
C ALA A 105 22.43 1.26 5.15
#